data_AF-A0A2G2KPJ6-F1
#
_entry.id   AF-A0A2G2KPJ6-F1
#
_cell.length_a   1.000
_cell.length_b   1.000
_cell.length_c   1.000
_cell.angle_alpha   90.00
_cell.angle_beta   90.00
_cell.angle_gamma   90.00
#
_symmetry.space_group_name_H-M   'P 1'
#
loop_
_entity.id
_entity.type
_entity.pdbx_description
1 polymer ?
#
loop_
_entity_poly.entity_id
_entity_poly.type
_entity_poly.pdbx_seq_one_letter_code
_entity_poly.pdbx_strand_id
1 'polypeptide(L)' 'MEIAFFFLVIPFLIWLTPFILVAKSDNVEGNEKLAWLLAMFFISWFAWIFYMLLAPLKSR' A
#
# COMPACT_ATOMS: atom_id res chain seq x y z
N MET A 1 -2.01 22.72 -12.70
CA MET A 1 -2.57 22.14 -11.46
C MET A 1 -3.51 20.98 -11.76
N GLU A 2 -4.41 21.12 -12.72
CA GLU A 2 -5.38 20.07 -13.10
C GLU A 2 -4.71 18.76 -13.56
N ILE A 3 -3.68 18.84 -14.40
CA ILE A 3 -2.99 17.63 -14.90
C ILE A 3 -2.29 16.85 -13.77
N ALA A 4 -1.63 17.56 -12.84
CA ALA A 4 -0.96 16.92 -11.70
C ALA A 4 -1.95 16.19 -10.78
N PHE A 5 -3.17 16.71 -10.64
CA PHE A 5 -4.23 16.05 -9.88
C PHE A 5 -4.57 14.68 -10.46
N PHE A 6 -4.77 14.58 -11.78
CA PHE A 6 -5.06 13.29 -12.42
C PHE A 6 -3.90 12.28 -12.27
N PHE A 7 -2.66 12.74 -12.41
CA PHE A 7 -1.48 11.88 -12.25
C PHE A 7 -1.24 11.39 -10.82
N LEU A 8 -1.84 12.01 -9.81
CA LEU A 8 -1.74 11.55 -8.42
C LEU A 8 -2.95 10.73 -7.99
N VAL A 9 -4.15 11.18 -8.33
CA VAL A 9 -5.41 10.58 -7.86
C VAL A 9 -5.68 9.24 -8.54
N ILE A 10 -5.50 9.15 -9.86
CA ILE A 10 -5.81 7.92 -10.59
C ILE A 10 -4.91 6.75 -10.12
N PRO A 11 -3.57 6.91 -10.03
CA PRO A 11 -2.72 5.84 -9.52
C PRO A 11 -3.02 5.49 -8.06
N PHE A 12 -3.35 6.47 -7.22
CA PHE A 12 -3.74 6.22 -5.84
C PHE A 12 -5.02 5.37 -5.73
N LEU A 13 -6.04 5.65 -6.54
CA LEU A 13 -7.27 4.85 -6.58
C LEU A 13 -7.02 3.43 -7.09
N ILE A 14 -6.17 3.27 -8.12
CA ILE A 14 -5.75 1.95 -8.62
C ILE A 14 -5.03 1.18 -7.51
N TRP A 15 -4.10 1.83 -6.80
CA TRP A 15 -3.38 1.23 -5.68
C TRP A 15 -4.31 0.83 -4.50
N LEU A 16 -5.41 1.56 -4.28
CA LEU A 16 -6.40 1.25 -3.24
C LEU A 16 -7.34 0.10 -3.61
N THR A 17 -7.50 -0.21 -4.90
CA THR A 17 -8.41 -1.25 -5.41
C THR A 17 -8.28 -2.61 -4.69
N PRO A 18 -7.08 -3.20 -4.50
CA PRO A 18 -6.95 -4.48 -3.80
C PRO A 18 -7.45 -4.44 -2.35
N PHE A 19 -7.28 -3.31 -1.65
CA PHE A 19 -7.79 -3.16 -0.28
C PHE A 19 -9.32 -3.22 -0.26
N ILE A 20 -9.98 -2.58 -1.23
CA ILE A 20 -11.44 -2.59 -1.35
C ILE A 20 -11.95 -3.99 -1.69
N LEU A 21 -11.26 -4.70 -2.59
CA LEU A 21 -11.63 -6.07 -2.98
C LEU A 21 -11.59 -7.02 -1.78
N VAL A 22 -10.52 -6.96 -0.96
CA VAL A 22 -10.41 -7.79 0.25
C VAL A 22 -11.42 -7.35 1.31
N ALA A 23 -11.63 -6.06 1.51
CA ALA A 23 -12.60 -5.55 2.48
C ALA A 23 -14.02 -6.04 2.18
N LYS A 24 -14.40 -6.09 0.89
CA LYS A 24 -15.72 -6.53 0.41
C LYS A 24 -15.81 -8.03 0.12
N SER A 25 -14.70 -8.77 0.21
CA SER A 25 -14.69 -10.20 -0.07
C SER A 25 -15.46 -10.97 1.00
N ASP A 26 -16.32 -11.88 0.57
CA ASP A 26 -16.99 -12.87 1.42
C ASP A 26 -16.13 -14.12 1.66
N ASN A 27 -14.93 -14.20 1.04
CA ASN A 27 -14.03 -15.35 1.20
C ASN A 27 -13.22 -15.33 2.50
N VAL A 28 -13.19 -14.19 3.21
CA VAL A 28 -12.45 -14.00 4.47
C VAL A 28 -13.30 -13.19 5.44
N GLU A 29 -13.27 -13.52 6.73
CA GLU A 29 -14.13 -12.91 7.74
C GLU A 29 -13.36 -12.41 8.97
N GLY A 30 -13.98 -11.45 9.69
CA GLY A 30 -13.51 -10.96 10.99
C GLY A 30 -12.03 -10.57 11.02
N ASN A 31 -11.28 -11.24 11.91
CA ASN A 31 -9.86 -10.97 12.16
C ASN A 31 -8.96 -11.32 10.96
N GLU A 32 -9.33 -12.30 10.15
CA GLU A 32 -8.53 -12.70 8.99
C GLU A 32 -8.49 -11.58 7.95
N LYS A 33 -9.64 -10.97 7.67
CA LYS A 33 -9.74 -9.80 6.78
C LYS A 33 -8.86 -8.66 7.26
N LEU A 34 -8.84 -8.42 8.56
CA LEU A 34 -8.03 -7.38 9.20
C LEU A 34 -6.52 -7.68 9.07
N ALA A 35 -6.11 -8.94 9.23
CA ALA A 35 -4.75 -9.38 9.01
C ALA A 35 -4.30 -9.19 7.56
N TRP A 36 -5.15 -9.52 6.58
CA TRP A 36 -4.85 -9.30 5.16
C TRP A 36 -4.69 -7.83 4.80
N LEU A 37 -5.58 -6.96 5.28
CA LEU A 37 -5.49 -5.51 5.06
C LEU A 37 -4.21 -4.93 5.68
N LEU A 38 -3.87 -5.37 6.90
CA LEU A 38 -2.66 -4.94 7.59
C LEU A 38 -1.39 -5.42 6.86
N ALA A 39 -1.38 -6.66 6.38
CA ALA A 39 -0.28 -7.21 5.60
C ALA A 39 -0.06 -6.43 4.29
N MET A 40 -1.13 -6.13 3.54
CA MET A 40 -1.04 -5.33 2.31
C MET A 40 -0.51 -3.91 2.58
N PHE A 41 -0.95 -3.28 3.67
CA PHE A 41 -0.45 -1.96 4.08
C PHE A 41 1.05 -2.01 4.38
N PHE A 42 1.48 -2.98 5.20
CA PHE A 42 2.90 -3.15 5.49
C PHE A 42 3.70 -3.41 4.22
N ILE A 43 3.37 -4.42 3.41
CA ILE A 43 4.14 -4.76 2.19
C ILE A 43 4.27 -3.55 1.25
N SER A 44 3.19 -2.77 1.08
CA SER A 44 3.21 -1.58 0.21
C SER A 44 4.15 -0.48 0.70
N TRP A 45 4.35 -0.36 2.03
CA TRP A 45 5.16 0.69 2.65
C TRP A 45 6.52 0.20 3.17
N PHE A 46 6.72 -1.10 3.31
CA PHE A 46 7.89 -1.70 3.95
C PHE A 46 9.17 -1.47 3.14
N ALA A 47 9.06 -1.39 1.81
CA ALA A 47 10.17 -1.05 0.93
C ALA A 47 10.78 0.34 1.25
N TRP A 48 9.95 1.30 1.65
CA TRP A 48 10.42 2.63 2.04
C TRP A 48 11.16 2.60 3.39
N ILE A 49 10.68 1.79 4.35
CA ILE A 49 11.38 1.56 5.61
C ILE A 49 12.76 0.95 5.35
N PHE A 50 12.85 -0.09 4.51
CA PHE A 50 14.13 -0.66 4.11
C PHE A 50 15.03 0.35 3.39
N TYR A 51 14.48 1.18 2.51
CA TYR A 51 15.25 2.24 1.87
C TYR A 51 15.87 3.19 2.91
N MET A 52 15.10 3.65 3.91
CA MET A 52 15.63 4.50 4.98
C MET A 52 16.70 3.81 5.84
N LEU A 53 16.59 2.50 6.04
CA LEU A 53 17.57 1.72 6.80
C LEU A 53 18.84 1.41 6.00
N LEU A 54 18.70 1.09 4.71
CA LEU A 54 19.80 0.61 3.86
C LEU A 54 20.53 1.72 3.11
N ALA A 55 19.81 2.77 2.66
CA ALA A 55 20.42 3.89 1.95
C ALA A 55 21.56 4.59 2.73
N PRO A 56 21.45 4.88 4.04
CA PRO A 56 22.53 5.52 4.80
C PRO A 56 23.69 4.58 5.15
N LEU A 57 23.59 3.27 4.92
CA LEU A 57 24.68 2.32 5.19
C LEU A 57 25.77 2.34 4.12
N LYS A 58 25.53 3.03 3.00
CA LYS A 58 26.55 3.26 1.99
C LYS A 58 27.31 4.54 2.34
N SER A 59 28.48 4.39 2.96
CA SER A 59 29.51 5.44 2.87
C SER A 59 29.77 5.68 1.39
N ARG A 60 29.77 6.95 0.96
CA ARG A 60 29.97 7.35 -0.45
C ARG A 60 31.14 6.62 -1.11
#